data_AF-A0A7Y8GZB3-F1
#
_entry.id   AF-A0A7Y8GZB3-F1
#
_cell.length_a   1.000
_cell.length_b   1.000
_cell.length_c   1.000
_cell.angle_alpha   90.00
_cell.angle_beta   90.00
_cell.angle_gamma   90.00
#
_symmetry.space_group_name_H-M   'P 1'
#
loop_
_entity.id
_entity.type
_entity.pdbx_description
1 polymer ?
#
loop_
_entity_poly.entity_id
_entity_poly.type
_entity_poly.pdbx_seq_one_letter_code
_entity_poly.pdbx_strand_id
1 'polypeptide(L)'
;MTRTPHEPRLARVAAMVADPARSRMLAYLLSGECASASELAKAASVTPATASGHLTQLLEARFVVCEPRGRHRYYRLADADVARALEALAVVAERGDHEQQWASSPERARLREARCCYGHLAGRLGTRLFDGLMAADGLQPASSGYTLTDSGRAWLLRLGFEAPEPGKKRRYAYPCLDWSERRDHLAGELADRLYQHLVAQGWVRRGTGRDVAVTPVGQRALVPLLAPIP
;
A
#
# COMPACT_ATOMS: atom_id res chain seq x y z
N MET A 1 3.26 33.14 -28.84
CA MET A 1 4.15 32.63 -27.78
C MET A 1 3.29 31.91 -26.75
N THR A 2 3.21 30.58 -26.79
CA THR A 2 2.46 29.79 -25.80
C THR A 2 3.24 29.74 -24.50
N ARG A 3 2.75 30.46 -23.49
CA ARG A 3 3.31 30.56 -22.15
C ARG A 3 3.49 29.15 -21.57
N THR A 4 4.73 28.71 -21.39
CA THR A 4 5.04 27.47 -20.67
C THR A 4 4.40 27.58 -19.29
N PRO A 5 3.46 26.70 -18.91
CA PRO A 5 2.86 26.80 -17.59
C PRO A 5 3.94 26.60 -16.53
N HIS A 6 4.09 27.56 -15.62
CA HIS A 6 5.00 27.47 -14.48
C HIS A 6 4.55 26.42 -13.45
N GLU A 7 3.27 26.05 -13.49
CA GLU A 7 2.67 25.05 -12.62
C GLU A 7 2.74 23.64 -13.25
N PRO A 8 2.86 22.59 -12.42
CA PRO A 8 2.71 21.21 -12.86
C PRO A 8 1.40 21.02 -13.64
N ARG A 9 1.43 20.23 -14.72
CA ARG A 9 0.26 19.93 -15.55
C ARG A 9 -0.68 18.92 -14.87
N LEU A 10 -1.25 19.31 -13.74
CA LEU A 10 -2.05 18.47 -12.85
C LEU A 10 -3.25 17.84 -13.55
N ALA A 11 -3.89 18.58 -14.46
CA ALA A 11 -5.05 18.12 -15.23
C ALA A 11 -4.78 16.80 -15.98
N ARG A 12 -3.56 16.60 -16.50
CA ARG A 12 -3.20 15.36 -17.20
C ARG A 12 -3.11 14.16 -16.26
N VAL A 13 -2.60 14.37 -15.04
CA VAL A 13 -2.51 13.35 -13.99
C VAL A 13 -3.92 13.04 -13.47
N ALA A 14 -4.70 14.08 -13.15
CA ALA A 14 -6.07 13.94 -12.67
C ALA A 14 -6.95 13.19 -13.68
N ALA A 15 -6.82 13.49 -14.98
CA ALA A 15 -7.56 12.79 -16.03
C ALA A 15 -7.32 11.27 -16.00
N MET A 16 -6.12 10.80 -15.68
CA MET A 16 -5.85 9.36 -15.60
C MET A 16 -6.57 8.68 -14.43
N VAL A 17 -6.76 9.39 -13.33
CA VAL A 17 -7.42 8.84 -12.13
C VAL A 17 -8.94 9.00 -12.20
N ALA A 18 -9.45 10.04 -12.86
CA ALA A 18 -10.88 10.39 -12.90
C ALA A 18 -11.80 9.39 -13.63
N ASP A 19 -11.28 8.28 -14.15
CA ASP A 19 -12.06 7.20 -14.74
C ASP A 19 -12.20 6.02 -13.76
N PRO A 20 -13.42 5.48 -13.55
CA PRO A 20 -13.64 4.39 -12.59
C PRO A 20 -12.86 3.11 -12.89
N ALA A 21 -12.69 2.74 -14.17
CA ALA A 21 -11.96 1.52 -14.53
C ALA A 21 -10.46 1.70 -14.28
N ARG A 22 -9.87 2.83 -14.73
CA ARG A 22 -8.46 3.16 -14.43
C ARG A 22 -8.20 3.25 -12.93
N SER A 23 -9.10 3.89 -12.17
CA SER A 23 -9.01 3.95 -10.71
C SER A 23 -8.99 2.56 -10.07
N ARG A 24 -9.87 1.64 -10.49
CA ARG A 24 -9.87 0.26 -9.98
C ARG A 24 -8.60 -0.50 -10.35
N MET A 25 -8.07 -0.33 -11.56
CA MET A 25 -6.79 -0.93 -11.96
C MET A 25 -5.63 -0.41 -11.12
N LEU A 26 -5.53 0.89 -10.94
CA LEU A 26 -4.48 1.51 -10.12
C LEU A 26 -4.61 1.09 -8.65
N ALA A 27 -5.83 1.01 -8.13
CA ALA A 27 -6.11 0.49 -6.80
C ALA A 27 -5.73 -0.99 -6.67
N TYR A 28 -5.88 -1.80 -7.73
CA TYR A 28 -5.42 -3.19 -7.72
C TYR A 28 -3.88 -3.26 -7.64
N LEU A 29 -3.17 -2.45 -8.42
CA LEU A 29 -1.71 -2.42 -8.47
C LEU A 29 -1.07 -1.87 -7.19
N LEU A 30 -1.81 -1.11 -6.38
CA LEU A 30 -1.40 -0.72 -5.03
C LEU A 30 -1.22 -1.95 -4.09
N SER A 31 -1.70 -3.14 -4.44
CA SER A 31 -1.31 -4.38 -3.74
C SER A 31 0.21 -4.66 -3.76
N GLY A 32 0.96 -3.95 -4.61
CA GLY A 32 2.42 -4.03 -4.70
C GLY A 32 2.92 -5.16 -5.61
N GLU A 33 2.02 -5.86 -6.29
CA GLU A 33 2.34 -6.95 -7.21
C GLU A 33 2.17 -6.54 -8.67
N CYS A 34 2.90 -7.21 -9.57
CA CYS A 34 2.68 -7.06 -10.99
C CYS A 34 1.43 -7.86 -11.41
N ALA A 35 0.56 -7.27 -12.22
CA ALA A 35 -0.68 -7.90 -12.68
C ALA A 35 -0.72 -8.02 -14.19
N SER A 36 -1.30 -9.09 -14.72
CA SER A 36 -1.60 -9.23 -16.14
C SER A 36 -2.74 -8.30 -16.57
N ALA A 37 -2.84 -8.01 -17.87
CA ALA A 37 -3.95 -7.25 -18.42
C ALA A 37 -5.32 -7.90 -18.11
N SER A 38 -5.39 -9.23 -18.08
CA SER A 38 -6.62 -9.97 -17.77
C SER A 38 -7.04 -9.83 -16.31
N GLU A 39 -6.08 -9.86 -15.37
CA GLU A 39 -6.36 -9.60 -13.95
C GLU A 39 -6.85 -8.16 -13.74
N LEU A 40 -6.23 -7.19 -14.40
CA LEU A 40 -6.65 -5.79 -14.34
C LEU A 40 -8.02 -5.55 -14.98
N ALA A 41 -8.32 -6.22 -16.10
CA ALA A 41 -9.64 -6.19 -16.71
C ALA A 41 -10.72 -6.72 -15.75
N LYS A 42 -10.45 -7.85 -15.08
CA LYS A 42 -11.33 -8.43 -14.07
C LYS A 42 -11.51 -7.51 -12.87
N ALA A 43 -10.43 -6.96 -12.33
CA ALA A 43 -10.48 -6.03 -11.19
C ALA A 43 -11.26 -4.75 -11.52
N ALA A 44 -11.19 -4.29 -12.77
CA ALA A 44 -11.92 -3.13 -13.26
C ALA A 44 -13.34 -3.44 -13.75
N SER A 45 -13.75 -4.72 -13.81
CA SER A 45 -15.02 -5.16 -14.40
C SER A 45 -15.24 -4.65 -15.83
N VAL A 46 -14.21 -4.72 -16.67
CA VAL A 46 -14.25 -4.31 -18.09
C VAL A 46 -13.78 -5.41 -19.02
N THR A 47 -14.06 -5.26 -20.32
CA THR A 47 -13.58 -6.21 -21.34
C THR A 47 -12.06 -6.12 -21.52
N PRO A 48 -11.39 -7.18 -22.02
CA PRO A 48 -9.96 -7.12 -22.34
C PRO A 48 -9.58 -6.00 -23.34
N ALA A 49 -10.46 -5.71 -24.30
CA ALA A 49 -10.25 -4.63 -25.28
C ALA A 49 -10.27 -3.25 -24.59
N THR A 50 -11.28 -3.00 -23.76
CA THR A 50 -11.39 -1.77 -22.95
C THR A 50 -10.19 -1.63 -22.02
N ALA A 51 -9.79 -2.72 -21.35
CA ALA A 51 -8.63 -2.70 -20.47
C ALA A 51 -7.34 -2.35 -21.20
N SER A 52 -7.13 -2.88 -22.40
CA SER A 52 -5.96 -2.58 -23.22
C SER A 52 -5.87 -1.08 -23.54
N GLY A 53 -7.00 -0.45 -23.90
CA GLY A 53 -7.07 1.01 -24.12
C GLY A 53 -6.70 1.83 -22.88
N HIS A 54 -7.23 1.46 -21.72
CA HIS A 54 -6.88 2.09 -20.44
C HIS A 54 -5.39 1.92 -20.09
N LEU A 55 -4.83 0.72 -20.29
CA LEU A 55 -3.42 0.45 -20.00
C LEU A 55 -2.48 1.24 -20.92
N THR A 56 -2.84 1.43 -22.18
CA THR A 56 -2.10 2.31 -23.10
C THR A 56 -2.05 3.74 -22.57
N GLN A 57 -3.20 4.30 -22.17
CA GLN A 57 -3.25 5.66 -21.60
C GLN A 57 -2.41 5.78 -20.32
N LEU A 58 -2.49 4.79 -19.43
CA LEU A 58 -1.72 4.76 -18.18
C LEU A 58 -0.21 4.63 -18.43
N LEU A 59 0.21 3.87 -19.45
CA LEU A 59 1.61 3.77 -19.88
C LEU A 59 2.13 5.10 -20.43
N GLU A 60 1.37 5.73 -21.34
CA GLU A 60 1.72 7.04 -21.93
C GLU A 60 1.79 8.15 -20.88
N ALA A 61 0.97 8.06 -19.84
CA ALA A 61 1.00 8.97 -18.70
C ALA A 61 2.04 8.59 -17.63
N ARG A 62 2.75 7.46 -17.77
CA ARG A 62 3.74 6.92 -16.83
C ARG A 62 3.19 6.63 -15.43
N PHE A 63 1.93 6.25 -15.33
CA PHE A 63 1.36 5.73 -14.08
C PHE A 63 1.76 4.28 -13.83
N VAL A 64 1.91 3.53 -14.92
CA VAL A 64 2.30 2.11 -14.88
C VAL A 64 3.50 1.90 -15.79
N VAL A 65 4.23 0.82 -15.50
CA VAL A 65 5.22 0.26 -16.40
C VAL A 65 4.82 -1.16 -16.78
N CYS A 66 5.27 -1.61 -17.94
CA CYS A 66 5.00 -2.94 -18.46
C CYS A 66 6.31 -3.74 -18.48
N GLU A 67 6.31 -4.89 -17.81
CA GLU A 67 7.41 -5.85 -17.80
C GLU A 67 7.02 -7.08 -18.63
N PRO A 68 7.73 -7.39 -19.73
CA PRO A 68 7.52 -8.63 -20.43
C PRO A 68 8.04 -9.80 -19.56
N ARG A 69 7.22 -10.83 -19.37
CA ARG A 69 7.62 -12.10 -18.73
C ARG A 69 7.15 -13.25 -19.60
N GLY A 70 8.08 -13.82 -20.37
CA GLY A 70 7.77 -14.83 -21.37
C GLY A 70 6.80 -14.28 -22.42
N ARG A 71 5.68 -14.97 -22.63
CA ARG A 71 4.64 -14.58 -23.60
C ARG A 71 3.63 -13.57 -23.06
N HIS A 72 3.69 -13.25 -21.76
CA HIS A 72 2.73 -12.41 -21.10
C HIS A 72 3.34 -11.06 -20.71
N ARG A 73 2.48 -10.05 -20.64
CA ARG A 73 2.81 -8.70 -20.21
C ARG A 73 2.24 -8.48 -18.82
N TYR A 74 3.08 -8.03 -17.91
CA TYR A 74 2.69 -7.69 -16.56
C TYR A 74 2.88 -6.21 -16.31
N TYR A 75 1.98 -5.62 -15.55
CA TYR A 75 1.91 -4.20 -15.26
C TYR A 75 2.11 -3.99 -13.77
N ARG A 76 2.84 -2.95 -13.41
CA ARG A 76 2.96 -2.45 -12.03
C ARG A 76 2.94 -0.92 -12.03
N LEU A 77 2.72 -0.31 -10.88
CA LEU A 77 2.92 1.13 -10.74
C LEU A 77 4.35 1.49 -11.16
N ALA A 78 4.49 2.64 -11.81
CA ALA A 78 5.77 3.06 -12.36
C ALA A 78 6.84 3.17 -11.27
N ASP A 79 6.47 3.79 -10.15
CA ASP A 79 7.33 4.04 -9.00
C ASP A 79 6.51 4.31 -7.72
N ALA A 80 7.24 4.58 -6.63
CA ALA A 80 6.66 4.90 -5.32
C ALA A 80 6.03 6.30 -5.25
N ASP A 81 6.35 7.22 -6.18
CA ASP A 81 5.76 8.55 -6.20
C ASP A 81 4.33 8.50 -6.74
N VAL A 82 4.08 7.69 -7.77
CA VAL A 82 2.73 7.38 -8.25
C VAL A 82 1.89 6.75 -7.14
N ALA A 83 2.44 5.76 -6.41
CA ALA A 83 1.74 5.12 -5.30
C ALA A 83 1.34 6.14 -4.22
N ARG A 84 2.28 6.98 -3.79
CA ARG A 84 2.04 8.02 -2.79
C ARG A 84 1.01 9.05 -3.23
N ALA A 85 1.02 9.43 -4.51
CA ALA A 85 0.01 10.33 -5.06
C ALA A 85 -1.39 9.71 -5.01
N LEU A 86 -1.52 8.43 -5.36
CA LEU A 86 -2.79 7.70 -5.28
C LEU A 86 -3.28 7.54 -3.83
N GLU A 87 -2.36 7.26 -2.90
CA GLU A 87 -2.66 7.21 -1.46
C GLU A 87 -3.16 8.56 -0.93
N ALA A 88 -2.49 9.65 -1.30
CA ALA A 88 -2.91 11.00 -0.92
C ALA A 88 -4.29 11.36 -1.50
N LEU A 89 -4.58 10.96 -2.74
CA LEU A 89 -5.91 11.14 -3.33
C LEU A 89 -6.97 10.29 -2.62
N ALA A 90 -6.64 9.07 -2.18
CA ALA A 90 -7.55 8.24 -1.39
C ALA A 90 -7.90 8.91 -0.05
N VAL A 91 -6.91 9.50 0.64
CA VAL A 91 -7.16 10.30 1.86
C VAL A 91 -8.12 11.45 1.60
N VAL A 92 -8.03 12.11 0.43
CA VAL A 92 -8.96 13.19 0.05
C VAL A 92 -10.35 12.64 -0.27
N ALA A 93 -10.44 11.54 -1.01
CA ALA A 93 -11.70 10.90 -1.41
C ALA A 93 -12.52 10.40 -0.20
N GLU A 94 -11.83 9.99 0.86
CA GLU A 94 -12.42 9.49 2.10
C GLU A 94 -12.68 10.59 3.16
N ARG A 95 -12.71 11.88 2.76
CA ARG A 95 -13.13 12.99 3.64
C ARG A 95 -14.67 13.02 3.75
N GLY A 96 -15.25 12.57 4.87
CA GLY A 96 -16.70 12.61 5.15
C GLY A 96 -17.10 11.75 6.35
N ASP A 97 -18.41 11.51 6.56
CA ASP A 97 -18.94 10.63 7.62
C ASP A 97 -18.58 9.16 7.35
N HIS A 98 -17.39 8.82 7.81
CA HIS A 98 -16.59 7.68 7.38
C HIS A 98 -16.98 6.38 8.09
N GLU A 99 -17.35 6.43 9.38
CA GLU A 99 -17.50 5.19 10.16
C GLU A 99 -18.70 4.34 9.75
N GLN A 100 -19.84 4.97 9.45
CA GLN A 100 -21.09 4.26 9.12
C GLN A 100 -21.01 3.57 7.75
N GLN A 101 -20.33 4.19 6.78
CA GLN A 101 -20.20 3.67 5.41
C GLN A 101 -19.14 2.57 5.25
N TRP A 102 -18.20 2.48 6.19
CA TRP A 102 -17.19 1.42 6.23
C TRP A 102 -17.69 0.17 6.98
N ALA A 103 -18.63 0.33 7.91
CA ALA A 103 -19.30 -0.76 8.61
C ALA A 103 -20.38 -1.47 7.77
N SER A 104 -20.89 -0.83 6.70
CA SER A 104 -22.04 -1.33 5.93
C SER A 104 -21.69 -2.38 4.86
N SER A 105 -20.41 -2.63 4.57
CA SER A 105 -19.96 -3.64 3.59
C SER A 105 -18.87 -4.55 4.17
N PRO A 106 -19.02 -5.88 4.05
CA PRO A 106 -17.98 -6.84 4.46
C PRO A 106 -16.63 -6.61 3.76
N GLU A 107 -16.62 -6.19 2.50
CA GLU A 107 -15.42 -5.91 1.72
C GLU A 107 -14.64 -4.73 2.32
N ARG A 108 -15.36 -3.65 2.67
CA ARG A 108 -14.79 -2.47 3.32
C ARG A 108 -14.28 -2.80 4.71
N ALA A 109 -15.03 -3.57 5.50
CA ALA A 109 -14.58 -4.05 6.79
C ALA A 109 -13.27 -4.84 6.70
N ARG A 110 -13.13 -5.73 5.71
CA ARG A 110 -11.88 -6.47 5.46
C ARG A 110 -10.70 -5.55 5.13
N LEU A 111 -10.90 -4.58 4.24
CA LEU A 111 -9.86 -3.61 3.87
C LEU A 111 -9.44 -2.69 5.02
N ARG A 112 -10.38 -2.34 5.90
CA ARG A 112 -10.11 -1.56 7.11
C ARG A 112 -9.34 -2.37 8.14
N GLU A 113 -9.68 -3.64 8.32
CA GLU A 113 -8.98 -4.51 9.28
C GLU A 113 -7.51 -4.70 8.90
N ALA A 114 -7.24 -5.14 7.67
CA ALA A 114 -5.88 -5.23 7.15
C ALA A 114 -5.84 -5.23 5.62
N ARG A 115 -4.86 -4.50 5.07
CA ARG A 115 -4.62 -4.45 3.62
C ARG A 115 -3.16 -4.16 3.30
N CYS A 116 -2.77 -4.41 2.06
CA CYS A 116 -1.55 -3.85 1.49
C CYS A 116 -1.81 -2.40 1.04
N CYS A 117 -0.97 -1.46 1.44
CA CYS A 117 -1.02 -0.08 0.95
C CYS A 117 -0.31 0.09 -0.38
N TYR A 118 1.01 -0.08 -0.35
CA TYR A 118 1.88 -0.28 -1.50
C TYR A 118 3.16 -0.99 -1.05
N GLY A 119 3.12 -2.31 -1.00
CA GLY A 119 4.23 -3.15 -0.54
C GLY A 119 4.34 -3.29 0.98
N HIS A 120 3.56 -2.54 1.77
CA HIS A 120 3.55 -2.56 3.23
C HIS A 120 2.13 -2.67 3.79
N LEU A 121 2.03 -3.08 5.05
CA LEU A 121 0.77 -3.38 5.71
C LEU A 121 0.10 -2.12 6.27
N ALA A 122 -1.20 -2.01 6.05
CA ALA A 122 -2.07 -0.91 6.43
C ALA A 122 -3.41 -1.44 6.98
N GLY A 123 -4.34 -0.54 7.28
CA GLY A 123 -5.52 -0.82 8.08
C GLY A 123 -5.17 -0.91 9.57
N ARG A 124 -6.14 -1.34 10.37
CA ARG A 124 -6.02 -1.47 11.82
C ARG A 124 -4.82 -2.31 12.24
N LEU A 125 -4.53 -3.39 11.50
CA LEU A 125 -3.36 -4.22 11.77
C LEU A 125 -2.04 -3.46 11.53
N GLY A 126 -1.95 -2.69 10.44
CA GLY A 126 -0.77 -1.91 10.10
C GLY A 126 -0.51 -0.76 11.08
N THR A 127 -1.58 -0.05 11.50
CA THR A 127 -1.47 1.02 12.49
C THR A 127 -1.09 0.48 13.86
N ARG A 128 -1.66 -0.65 14.31
CA ARG A 128 -1.30 -1.30 15.58
C ARG A 128 0.14 -1.82 15.62
N LEU A 129 0.67 -2.29 14.49
CA LEU A 129 2.09 -2.65 14.38
C LEU A 129 2.99 -1.44 14.53
N PHE A 130 2.63 -0.33 13.87
CA PHE A 130 3.38 0.91 13.98
C PHE A 130 3.33 1.48 15.41
N ASP A 131 2.15 1.51 16.03
CA ASP A 131 1.96 1.91 17.42
C ASP A 131 2.81 1.07 18.38
N GLY A 132 2.83 -0.25 18.20
CA GLY A 132 3.62 -1.15 19.05
C GLY A 132 5.12 -0.88 18.96
N LEU A 133 5.61 -0.54 17.77
CA LEU A 133 7.01 -0.18 17.57
C LEU A 133 7.33 1.20 18.16
N MET A 134 6.43 2.18 18.03
CA MET A 134 6.57 3.50 18.63
C MET A 134 6.53 3.45 20.17
N ALA A 135 5.60 2.67 20.74
CA ALA A 135 5.47 2.50 22.20
C ALA A 135 6.66 1.77 22.84
N ALA A 136 7.46 1.07 22.03
CA ALA A 136 8.70 0.43 22.46
C ALA A 136 9.94 1.31 22.24
N ASP A 137 9.77 2.61 21.94
CA ASP A 137 10.85 3.52 21.52
C ASP A 137 11.67 2.94 20.36
N GLY A 138 11.01 2.16 19.50
CA GLY A 138 11.63 1.38 18.44
C GLY A 138 12.08 2.20 17.24
N LEU A 139 11.53 3.39 17.09
CA LEU A 139 11.82 4.32 16.00
C LEU A 139 12.23 5.67 16.55
N GLN A 140 13.28 6.25 15.96
CA GLN A 140 13.71 7.61 16.26
C GLN A 140 13.57 8.48 15.00
N PRO A 141 13.17 9.76 15.16
CA PRO A 141 13.08 10.68 14.03
C PRO A 141 14.40 10.83 13.28
N ALA A 142 14.31 10.91 11.96
CA ALA A 142 15.42 11.14 11.05
C ALA A 142 14.99 12.10 9.92
N SER A 143 15.95 12.61 9.17
CA SER A 143 15.72 13.61 8.10
C SER A 143 14.71 13.17 7.03
N SER A 144 14.55 11.85 6.82
CA SER A 144 13.64 11.28 5.82
C SER A 144 12.62 10.30 6.42
N GLY A 145 12.24 10.48 7.69
CA GLY A 145 11.26 9.64 8.38
C GLY A 145 11.81 9.14 9.71
N TYR A 146 12.09 7.85 9.80
CA TYR A 146 12.61 7.20 11.00
C TYR A 146 13.84 6.34 10.72
N THR A 147 14.67 6.17 11.74
CA THR A 147 15.63 5.06 11.84
C THR A 147 15.21 4.11 12.95
N LEU A 148 15.65 2.85 12.84
CA LEU A 148 15.34 1.82 13.82
C LEU A 148 16.36 1.88 14.98
N THR A 149 15.86 1.88 16.21
CA THR A 149 16.68 1.83 17.42
C THR A 149 17.00 0.39 17.80
N ASP A 150 17.91 0.18 18.76
CA ASP A 150 18.20 -1.15 19.29
C ASP A 150 16.98 -1.78 19.97
N SER A 151 16.17 -0.97 20.67
CA SER A 151 14.88 -1.42 21.22
C SER A 151 13.94 -1.89 20.11
N GLY A 152 13.90 -1.16 18.99
CA GLY A 152 13.09 -1.54 17.83
C GLY A 152 13.57 -2.85 17.19
N ARG A 153 14.88 -3.06 17.08
CA ARG A 153 15.45 -4.33 16.64
C ARG A 153 15.06 -5.48 17.58
N ALA A 154 15.20 -5.29 18.89
CA ALA A 154 14.80 -6.28 19.89
C ALA A 154 13.29 -6.57 19.83
N TRP A 155 12.46 -5.55 19.58
CA TRP A 155 11.03 -5.70 19.41
C TRP A 155 10.67 -6.54 18.19
N LEU A 156 11.30 -6.24 17.04
CA LEU A 156 11.12 -6.98 15.79
C LEU A 156 11.62 -8.43 15.87
N LEU A 157 12.69 -8.68 16.63
CA LEU A 157 13.18 -10.04 16.89
C LEU A 157 12.15 -10.93 17.60
N ARG A 158 11.24 -10.36 18.42
CA ARG A 158 10.13 -11.13 19.02
C ARG A 158 9.12 -11.60 17.98
N LEU A 159 9.06 -10.94 16.82
CA LEU A 159 8.31 -11.39 15.64
C LEU A 159 9.12 -12.36 14.76
N GLY A 160 10.32 -12.75 15.19
CA GLY A 160 11.27 -13.53 14.40
C GLY A 160 11.80 -12.75 13.18
N PHE A 161 11.72 -11.41 13.19
CA PHE A 161 12.12 -10.57 12.06
C PHE A 161 13.44 -9.87 12.36
N GLU A 162 14.49 -10.24 11.62
CA GLU A 162 15.76 -9.53 11.61
C GLU A 162 15.68 -8.35 10.65
N ALA A 163 15.67 -7.13 11.21
CA ALA A 163 15.55 -5.92 10.42
C ALA A 163 16.80 -5.71 9.54
N PRO A 164 16.64 -5.48 8.23
CA PRO A 164 17.77 -5.20 7.34
C PRO A 164 18.34 -3.81 7.63
N GLU A 165 19.61 -3.61 7.26
CA GLU A 165 20.20 -2.28 7.29
C GLU A 165 19.58 -1.34 6.24
N PRO A 166 19.51 -0.02 6.52
CA PRO A 166 18.99 0.95 5.57
C PRO A 166 19.71 0.92 4.21
N GLY A 167 18.95 0.70 3.13
CA GLY A 167 19.43 0.84 1.77
C GLY A 167 19.66 2.30 1.35
N LYS A 168 20.42 2.50 0.26
CA LYS A 168 20.71 3.85 -0.28
C LYS A 168 19.63 4.42 -1.21
N LYS A 169 18.78 3.55 -1.78
CA LYS A 169 17.88 3.92 -2.89
C LYS A 169 16.47 4.31 -2.45
N ARG A 170 16.03 3.83 -1.29
CA ARG A 170 14.66 3.98 -0.80
C ARG A 170 14.69 4.49 0.64
N ARG A 171 13.65 5.21 1.05
CA ARG A 171 13.46 5.59 2.44
C ARG A 171 13.32 4.33 3.30
N TYR A 172 14.05 4.28 4.40
CA TYR A 172 14.08 3.10 5.25
C TYR A 172 12.77 2.88 6.02
N ALA A 173 12.31 3.91 6.74
CA ALA A 173 11.05 3.91 7.47
C ALA A 173 10.47 5.34 7.48
N TYR A 174 9.16 5.47 7.31
CA TYR A 174 8.46 6.77 7.39
C TYR A 174 6.96 6.58 7.67
N PRO A 175 6.26 7.62 8.19
CA PRO A 175 4.83 7.54 8.42
C PRO A 175 4.06 7.65 7.09
N CYS A 176 3.08 6.78 6.91
CA CYS A 176 2.12 6.83 5.81
C CYS A 176 0.71 6.88 6.38
N LEU A 177 -0.06 7.91 6.00
CA LEU A 177 -1.37 8.15 6.55
C LEU A 177 -2.39 7.11 6.05
N ASP A 178 -2.90 6.31 6.97
CA ASP A 178 -3.98 5.37 6.69
C ASP A 178 -5.28 6.14 6.45
N TRP A 179 -5.85 6.04 5.24
CA TRP A 179 -7.12 6.68 4.96
C TRP A 179 -8.29 6.04 5.73
N SER A 180 -8.24 4.74 6.06
CA SER A 180 -9.32 4.02 6.76
C SER A 180 -9.38 4.35 8.26
N GLU A 181 -8.21 4.42 8.89
CA GLU A 181 -8.05 4.64 10.33
C GLU A 181 -7.72 6.10 10.67
N ARG A 182 -7.37 6.92 9.67
CA ARG A 182 -6.92 8.31 9.82
C ARG A 182 -5.72 8.47 10.77
N ARG A 183 -4.86 7.46 10.78
CA ARG A 183 -3.67 7.35 11.63
C ARG A 183 -2.50 6.86 10.79
N ASP A 184 -1.28 7.17 11.20
CA ASP A 184 -0.10 6.70 10.46
C ASP A 184 0.10 5.19 10.65
N HIS A 185 0.54 4.53 9.59
CA HIS A 185 1.17 3.21 9.62
C HIS A 185 2.60 3.31 9.09
N LEU A 186 3.38 2.25 9.28
CA LEU A 186 4.77 2.21 8.82
C LEU A 186 4.84 1.98 7.31
N ALA A 187 5.64 2.78 6.62
CA ALA A 187 6.00 2.59 5.22
C ALA A 187 7.53 2.68 5.03
N GLY A 188 8.02 2.24 3.87
CA GLY A 188 9.45 2.21 3.55
C GLY A 188 10.00 0.80 3.45
N GLU A 189 11.31 0.68 3.21
CA GLU A 189 11.97 -0.60 3.03
C GLU A 189 11.77 -1.55 4.22
N LEU A 190 11.86 -1.04 5.45
CA LEU A 190 11.62 -1.83 6.66
C LEU A 190 10.20 -2.42 6.68
N ALA A 191 9.20 -1.60 6.34
CA ALA A 191 7.80 -1.99 6.35
C ALA A 191 7.49 -3.06 5.28
N ASP A 192 8.08 -2.91 4.09
CA ASP A 192 7.90 -3.86 3.01
C ASP A 192 8.46 -5.24 3.38
N ARG A 193 9.66 -5.26 3.97
CA ARG A 193 10.35 -6.47 4.40
C ARG A 193 9.63 -7.15 5.56
N LEU A 194 9.15 -6.37 6.52
CA LEU A 194 8.32 -6.87 7.60
C LEU A 194 7.03 -7.50 7.06
N TYR A 195 6.34 -6.84 6.13
CA TYR A 195 5.13 -7.41 5.54
C TYR A 195 5.40 -8.72 4.80
N GLN A 196 6.49 -8.78 4.01
CA GLN A 196 6.92 -10.03 3.36
C GLN A 196 7.23 -11.13 4.37
N HIS A 197 7.89 -10.81 5.48
CA HIS A 197 8.15 -11.75 6.57
C HIS A 197 6.86 -12.31 7.17
N LEU A 198 5.89 -11.45 7.50
CA LEU A 198 4.59 -11.88 8.06
C LEU A 198 3.84 -12.82 7.11
N VAL A 199 3.92 -12.57 5.80
CA VAL A 199 3.35 -13.46 4.78
C VAL A 199 4.12 -14.79 4.73
N ALA A 200 5.46 -14.75 4.75
CA ALA A 200 6.30 -15.95 4.69
C ALA A 200 6.13 -16.85 5.92
N GLN A 201 5.93 -16.27 7.10
CA GLN A 201 5.59 -17.00 8.33
C GLN A 201 4.15 -17.57 8.33
N GLY A 202 3.35 -17.24 7.32
CA GLY A 202 1.94 -17.62 7.23
C GLY A 202 1.06 -16.96 8.29
N TRP A 203 1.50 -15.86 8.91
CA TRP A 203 0.73 -15.13 9.91
C TRP A 203 -0.34 -14.24 9.28
N VAL A 204 -0.06 -13.74 8.08
CA VAL A 204 -1.03 -13.05 7.25
C VAL A 204 -1.09 -13.69 5.86
N ARG A 205 -2.25 -13.62 5.22
CA ARG A 205 -2.49 -14.15 3.87
C ARG A 205 -3.06 -13.07 2.98
N ARG A 206 -2.50 -12.92 1.78
CA ARG A 206 -2.99 -12.00 0.75
C ARG A 206 -4.33 -12.48 0.19
N GLY A 207 -5.25 -11.55 0.00
CA GLY A 207 -6.48 -11.76 -0.76
C GLY A 207 -6.24 -11.65 -2.27
N THR A 208 -7.32 -11.58 -3.04
CA THR A 208 -7.25 -11.42 -4.51
C THR A 208 -6.98 -9.98 -4.93
N GLY A 209 -7.14 -9.02 -4.02
CA GLY A 209 -6.87 -7.60 -4.25
C GLY A 209 -5.89 -7.06 -3.22
N ARG A 210 -6.29 -5.99 -2.54
CA ARG A 210 -5.45 -5.37 -1.50
C ARG A 210 -5.69 -5.93 -0.11
N ASP A 211 -6.79 -6.64 0.12
CA ASP A 211 -7.13 -7.17 1.42
C ASP A 211 -6.10 -8.19 1.92
N VAL A 212 -5.86 -8.16 3.22
CA VAL A 212 -4.96 -9.07 3.91
C VAL A 212 -5.73 -9.67 5.08
N ALA A 213 -5.69 -10.99 5.22
CA ALA A 213 -6.34 -11.69 6.31
C ALA A 213 -5.29 -12.17 7.32
N VAL A 214 -5.52 -11.93 8.61
CA VAL A 214 -4.76 -12.59 9.68
C VAL A 214 -5.18 -14.06 9.70
N THR A 215 -4.21 -14.97 9.66
CA THR A 215 -4.49 -16.42 9.71
C THR A 215 -4.73 -16.87 11.15
N PRO A 216 -5.30 -18.06 11.39
CA PRO A 216 -5.40 -18.59 12.75
C PRO A 216 -4.05 -18.71 13.47
N VAL A 217 -2.95 -18.92 12.73
CA VAL A 217 -1.59 -18.93 13.28
C VAL A 217 -1.17 -17.52 13.67
N GLY A 218 -1.40 -16.53 12.80
CA GLY A 218 -1.14 -15.12 13.09
C GLY A 218 -1.96 -14.60 14.27
N GLN A 219 -3.21 -15.05 14.43
CA GLN A 219 -4.03 -14.65 15.58
C GLN A 219 -3.39 -15.06 16.92
N ARG A 220 -2.65 -16.18 16.95
CA ARG A 220 -1.96 -16.65 18.16
C ARG A 220 -0.56 -16.07 18.32
N ALA A 221 0.17 -15.87 17.22
CA ALA A 221 1.58 -15.47 17.25
C ALA A 221 1.79 -13.95 17.11
N LEU A 222 1.04 -13.30 16.22
CA LEU A 222 1.21 -11.88 15.90
C LEU A 222 0.38 -10.98 16.83
N VAL A 223 -0.93 -11.26 16.97
CA VAL A 223 -1.87 -10.35 17.64
C VAL A 223 -1.50 -10.03 19.11
N PRO A 224 -0.98 -10.97 19.92
CA PRO A 224 -0.57 -10.66 21.30
C PRO A 224 0.63 -9.69 21.40
N LEU A 225 1.39 -9.53 20.32
CA LEU A 225 2.57 -8.66 20.27
C LEU A 225 2.24 -7.24 19.76
N LEU A 226 1.00 -7.03 19.30
CA LEU A 226 0.54 -5.74 18.80
C LEU A 226 0.10 -4.82 19.94
N ALA A 227 0.14 -3.50 19.69
CA ALA A 227 -0.51 -2.55 20.57
C ALA A 227 -2.01 -2.91 20.76
N PRO A 228 -2.60 -2.60 21.92
CA PRO A 228 -4.04 -2.75 22.13
C PRO A 228 -4.83 -1.92 21.11
N ILE A 229 -6.08 -2.32 20.86
CA ILE A 229 -7.00 -1.53 20.03
C ILE A 229 -7.38 -0.28 20.83
N PRO A 230 -7.29 0.93 20.25
CA PRO A 230 -7.73 2.16 20.91
C PRO A 230 -9.24 2.18 21.20
#